data_AF-A0A962DX22-F1
#
_entry.id   AF-A0A962DX22-F1
#
_cell.length_a   1.000
_cell.length_b   1.000
_cell.length_c   1.000
_cell.angle_alpha   90.00
_cell.angle_beta   90.00
_cell.angle_gamma   90.00
#
_symmetry.space_group_name_H-M   'P 1'
#
loop_
_entity.id
_entity.type
_entity.pdbx_description
1 polymer ?
#
loop_
_entity_poly.entity_id
_entity_poly.type
_entity_poly.pdbx_seq_one_letter_code
_entity_poly.pdbx_strand_id
1 'polypeptide(L)' 'EVMKSAISPEMMATDYALEQVKKGKNFRDAYGTAKVTENNISYQDSIRNRISLGGAANLGIKSLRKRLDN' A
#
# COMPACT_ATOMS: atom_id res chain seq x y z
N GLU A 1 -5.47 0.76 19.47
CA GLU A 1 -4.49 1.83 19.74
C GLU A 1 -3.03 1.43 19.49
N VAL A 2 -2.44 0.44 20.18
CA VAL A 2 -0.99 0.10 20.02
C VAL A 2 -0.57 -0.22 18.59
N MET A 3 -1.35 -1.01 17.85
CA MET A 3 -1.03 -1.34 16.46
C MET A 3 -1.08 -0.13 15.54
N LYS A 4 -1.98 0.83 15.80
CA LYS A 4 -2.11 2.04 15.00
C LYS A 4 -0.96 3.00 15.27
N SER A 5 -0.51 3.13 16.52
CA SER A 5 0.64 3.97 16.88
C SER A 5 1.98 3.42 16.36
N ALA A 6 2.05 2.14 16.01
CA ALA A 6 3.24 1.55 15.39
C ALA A 6 3.38 1.91 13.91
N ILE A 7 2.36 2.50 13.29
CA ILE A 7 2.40 2.93 11.89
C ILE A 7 3.13 4.27 11.81
N SER A 8 4.30 4.27 11.17
CA SER A 8 5.09 5.48 10.99
C SER A 8 4.91 6.05 9.57
N PRO A 9 5.00 7.37 9.36
CA PRO A 9 4.83 7.99 8.04
C PRO A 9 5.79 7.43 6.97
N GLU A 10 6.99 7.01 7.37
CA GLU A 10 8.02 6.47 6.48
C GLU A 10 7.57 5.18 5.81
N MET A 11 6.65 4.42 6.42
CA MET A 11 6.09 3.21 5.82
C MET A 11 5.36 3.49 4.49
N MET A 12 4.90 4.72 4.27
CA MET A 12 4.17 5.16 3.08
C MET A 12 5.10 5.68 1.96
N ALA A 13 6.42 5.74 2.19
CA ALA A 13 7.38 6.15 1.16
C ALA A 13 7.33 5.24 -0.09
N THR A 14 7.06 3.94 0.11
CA THR A 14 6.90 3.01 -1.00
C THR A 14 5.65 3.31 -1.81
N ASP A 15 4.54 3.67 -1.17
CA ASP A 15 3.31 4.06 -1.86
C ASP A 15 3.54 5.34 -2.67
N TYR A 16 4.27 6.31 -2.13
CA TYR A 16 4.66 7.52 -2.86
C TYR A 16 5.49 7.19 -4.11
N ALA A 17 6.51 6.34 -3.98
CA ALA A 17 7.31 5.91 -5.13
C ALA A 17 6.44 5.25 -6.21
N LEU A 18 5.49 4.40 -5.82
CA LEU A 18 4.58 3.74 -6.76
C LEU A 18 3.63 4.73 -7.44
N GLU A 19 3.15 5.77 -6.76
CA GLU A 19 2.35 6.83 -7.39
C GLU A 19 3.14 7.58 -8.46
N GLN A 20 4.43 7.86 -8.21
CA GLN A 20 5.30 8.48 -9.21
C GLN A 20 5.53 7.58 -10.42
N VAL A 21 5.68 6.28 -10.20
CA VAL A 21 5.79 5.30 -11.29
C VAL A 21 4.52 5.22 -12.12
N LYS A 22 3.34 5.25 -11.47
CA LYS A 22 2.05 5.33 -12.17
C LYS A 22 1.92 6.59 -13.04
N LYS A 23 2.63 7.66 -12.70
CA LYS A 23 2.73 8.90 -13.50
C LYS A 23 3.80 8.83 -14.61
N GLY A 24 4.41 7.67 -14.83
CA GLY A 24 5.37 7.43 -15.91
C GLY A 24 6.84 7.61 -15.50
N LYS A 25 7.15 7.87 -14.23
CA LYS A 25 8.56 7.94 -13.80
C LYS A 25 9.20 6.56 -13.74
N ASN A 26 10.51 6.49 -14.01
CA ASN A 26 11.29 5.27 -13.77
C ASN A 26 11.28 4.94 -12.27
N PHE A 27 11.21 3.64 -11.94
CA PHE A 27 11.17 3.17 -10.56
C PHE A 27 12.38 3.61 -9.73
N ARG A 28 13.60 3.56 -10.29
CA ARG A 28 14.83 3.92 -9.56
C ARG A 28 14.80 5.40 -9.12
N ASP A 29 14.37 6.29 -10.01
CA ASP A 29 14.30 7.72 -9.73
C ASP A 29 13.16 8.06 -8.77
N ALA A 30 12.00 7.41 -8.97
CA ALA A 30 10.85 7.53 -8.08
C ALA A 30 11.18 7.11 -6.64
N TYR A 31 11.88 5.99 -6.48
CA TYR A 31 12.30 5.50 -5.17
C TYR A 31 13.39 6.38 -4.54
N GLY A 32 14.31 6.92 -5.34
CA GLY A 32 15.30 7.90 -4.89
C GLY A 32 14.64 9.17 -4.33
N THR A 33 13.62 9.67 -5.02
CA THR A 33 12.85 10.85 -4.59
C THR A 33 12.07 10.57 -3.30
N ALA A 34 11.48 9.37 -3.17
CA ALA A 34 10.69 8.99 -2.00
C ALA A 34 11.47 8.99 -0.68
N LYS A 35 12.81 8.88 -0.71
CA LYS A 35 13.66 8.91 0.49
C LYS A 35 13.73 10.29 1.17
N VAL A 36 13.49 11.36 0.42
CA VAL A 36 13.76 12.75 0.85
C VAL A 36 12.52 13.63 0.80
N THR A 37 11.38 13.10 0.35
CA THR A 37 10.15 13.87 0.18
C THR A 37 9.12 13.42 1.20
N GLU A 38 8.68 14.36 2.05
CA GLU A 38 7.47 14.18 2.83
C GLU A 38 6.28 13.98 1.89
N ASN A 39 5.45 13.00 2.21
CA ASN A 39 4.26 12.67 1.43
C ASN A 39 3.03 12.64 2.34
N ASN A 40 1.87 12.93 1.76
CA ASN A 40 0.61 13.01 2.48
C ASN A 40 -0.24 11.72 2.34
N ILE A 41 0.38 10.60 1.98
CA ILE A 41 -0.33 9.33 1.82
C ILE A 41 -0.65 8.79 3.21
N SER A 42 -1.94 8.60 3.50
CA SER A 42 -2.35 7.99 4.77
C SER A 42 -2.19 6.46 4.73
N TYR A 43 -2.09 5.84 5.91
CA TYR A 43 -2.07 4.38 6.00
C TYR A 43 -3.36 3.74 5.47
N GLN A 44 -4.49 4.45 5.59
CA GLN A 44 -5.78 4.01 5.03
C GLN A 44 -5.72 3.97 3.50
N ASP A 45 -5.08 4.95 2.87
CA ASP A 45 -4.91 4.98 1.41
C ASP A 45 -3.97 3.85 0.96
N SER A 46 -2.86 3.64 1.69
CA SER A 46 -1.94 2.53 1.44
C SER A 46 -2.66 1.17 1.42
N ILE A 47 -3.51 0.91 2.43
CA ILE A 47 -4.32 -0.32 2.50
C ILE A 47 -5.31 -0.37 1.33
N ARG A 48 -6.12 0.68 1.14
CA ARG A 48 -7.20 0.72 0.14
C ARG A 48 -6.70 0.45 -1.28
N ASN A 49 -5.48 0.91 -1.59
CA ASN A 49 -4.88 0.76 -2.92
C ASN A 49 -4.38 -0.67 -3.23
N ARG A 50 -4.33 -1.59 -2.25
CA ARG A 50 -3.87 -2.98 -2.42
C ARG A 50 -5.02 -3.89 -2.89
N ILE A 51 -5.53 -3.63 -4.09
CA ILE A 51 -6.78 -4.23 -4.63
C ILE A 51 -6.63 -5.65 -5.19
N SER A 52 -5.41 -6.08 -5.52
CA SER A 52 -5.15 -7.43 -6.05
C SER A 52 -5.58 -8.50 -5.06
N LEU A 53 -6.02 -9.66 -5.56
CA LEU A 53 -6.38 -10.80 -4.73
C LEU A 53 -5.20 -11.20 -3.82
N GLY A 54 -5.47 -11.36 -2.52
CA GLY A 54 -4.47 -11.59 -1.49
C GLY A 54 -3.86 -10.31 -0.88
N GLY A 55 -4.16 -9.13 -1.43
CA GLY A 55 -3.76 -7.85 -0.88
C GLY A 55 -4.54 -7.48 0.39
N ALA A 56 -4.01 -6.54 1.17
CA ALA A 56 -4.61 -6.13 2.45
C ALA A 56 -6.05 -5.61 2.34
N ALA A 57 -6.44 -4.99 1.21
CA ALA A 57 -7.82 -4.59 0.94
C ALA A 57 -8.66 -5.68 0.25
N ASN A 58 -8.05 -6.76 -0.22
CA ASN A 58 -8.72 -7.85 -0.92
C ASN A 58 -8.14 -9.21 -0.51
N LEU A 59 -8.36 -9.58 0.75
CA LEU A 59 -7.88 -10.84 1.32
C LEU A 59 -8.52 -12.10 0.71
N GLY A 60 -9.51 -11.97 -0.19
CA GLY A 60 -10.16 -13.12 -0.82
C GLY A 60 -10.99 -14.00 0.13
N ILE A 61 -11.30 -13.52 1.34
CA ILE A 61 -12.01 -14.29 2.39
C ILE A 61 -13.33 -14.87 1.89
N LYS A 62 -14.08 -14.13 1.06
CA LYS A 62 -15.33 -14.62 0.47
C LYS A 62 -15.10 -15.85 -0.41
N SER A 63 -14.06 -15.84 -1.24
CA SER A 63 -13.70 -16.97 -2.11
C SER A 63 -13.22 -18.16 -1.29
N LEU A 64 -12.45 -17.93 -0.23
CA LEU A 64 -12.01 -18.98 0.69
C LEU A 64 -13.19 -19.61 1.42
N ARG A 65 -14.12 -18.80 1.94
CA ARG A 65 -15.34 -19.28 2.58
C ARG A 65 -16.18 -20.13 1.63
N LYS A 66 -16.37 -19.67 0.39
CA LYS A 66 -17.06 -20.45 -0.64
C LYS A 66 -16.41 -21.83 -0.86
N ARG A 67 -15.09 -21.98 -0.69
CA ARG A 67 -14.41 -23.28 -0.84
C ARG A 67 -14.52 -24.19 0.38
N LEU A 68 -14.77 -23.62 1.56
CA LEU A 68 -14.97 -24.39 2.79
C LEU A 68 -16.41 -24.90 2.89
N ASP A 69 -17.36 -24.09 2.43
CA ASP A 69 -18.79 -24.38 2.49
C ASP A 69 -19.28 -25.28 1.32
N ASN A 70 -18.41 -25.61 0.36
CA ASN A 70 -18.66 -26.54 -0.76
C ASN A 70 -17.79 -27.79 -0.61
#